data_AF-A0A6M1LTX7-F1
#
_entry.id   AF-A0A6M1LTX7-F1
#
_cell.length_a   1.000
_cell.length_b   1.000
_cell.length_c   1.000
_cell.angle_alpha   90.00
_cell.angle_beta   90.00
_cell.angle_gamma   90.00
#
_symmetry.space_group_name_H-M   'P 1'
#
loop_
_entity.id
_entity.type
_entity.pdbx_description
1 polymer ?
#
loop_
_entity_poly.entity_id
_entity_poly.type
_entity_poly.pdbx_seq_one_letter_code
_entity_poly.pdbx_strand_id
1 'polypeptide(L)' 'MDPLTRLLIRLAQWFRHPPSPTRIKIILATIAICLALVAIEKFVGWPDWMTAERVPIRR' A
#
# COMPACT_ATOMS: atom_id res chain seq x y z
N MET A 1 28.96 -0.44 8.36
CA MET A 1 27.58 -0.73 8.84
C MET A 1 26.81 -1.30 7.67
N ASP A 2 26.48 -2.59 7.72
CA ASP A 2 25.77 -3.28 6.66
C ASP A 2 24.38 -2.68 6.42
N PRO A 3 23.87 -2.68 5.17
CA PRO A 3 22.58 -2.10 4.83
C PRO A 3 21.41 -2.72 5.61
N LEU A 4 21.51 -4.01 5.96
CA LEU A 4 20.50 -4.71 6.74
C LEU A 4 20.43 -4.20 8.18
N THR A 5 21.57 -3.97 8.81
CA THR A 5 21.65 -3.43 10.18
C THR A 5 20.97 -2.06 10.27
N ARG A 6 21.10 -1.25 9.22
CA ARG A 6 20.46 0.07 9.15
C ARG A 6 18.93 -0.02 9.06
N LEU A 7 18.40 -1.00 8.34
CA LEU A 7 16.95 -1.27 8.26
C LEU A 7 16.41 -1.82 9.59
N LEU A 8 17.12 -2.77 10.21
CA LEU A 8 16.74 -3.35 11.50
C LEU A 8 16.69 -2.29 12.60
N ILE A 9 17.65 -1.37 12.65
CA ILE A 9 17.64 -0.25 13.60
C ILE A 9 16.43 0.66 13.37
N ARG A 10 16.09 0.97 12.11
CA ARG A 10 14.90 1.79 11.80
C ARG A 10 13.60 1.10 12.22
N LEU A 11 13.48 -0.20 12.01
CA LEU A 11 12.31 -0.98 12.45
C LEU A 11 12.22 -1.02 13.98
N ALA A 12 13.34 -1.21 14.67
CA ALA A 12 13.39 -1.16 16.13
C ALA A 12 13.01 0.23 16.67
N GLN A 13 13.42 1.31 16.00
CA GLN A 13 13.02 2.68 16.35
C GLN A 13 11.52 2.90 16.14
N TRP A 14 10.93 2.37 15.08
CA TRP A 14 9.47 2.41 14.85
C TRP A 14 8.70 1.68 15.94
N PHE A 15 9.22 0.56 16.44
CA PHE A 15 8.57 -0.17 17.54
C PHE A 15 8.60 0.62 18.86
N ARG A 16 9.72 1.31 19.14
CA ARG A 16 9.90 2.11 20.36
C ARG A 16 9.15 3.45 20.32
N HIS A 17 9.11 4.08 19.15
CA HIS A 17 8.43 5.34 18.91
C HIS A 17 7.49 5.17 17.72
N PRO A 18 6.32 4.56 17.95
CA PRO A 18 5.35 4.36 16.88
C PRO A 18 4.96 5.72 16.29
N PRO A 19 4.80 5.79 14.95
CA PRO A 19 4.25 6.98 14.31
C PRO A 19 2.86 7.26 14.87
N SER A 20 2.43 8.53 14.83
CA SER A 20 1.18 8.94 15.46
C SER A 20 0.01 8.06 15.00
N PRO A 21 -0.91 7.69 15.91
CA PRO A 21 -2.01 6.78 15.60
C PRO A 21 -2.87 7.26 14.44
N THR A 22 -2.96 8.57 14.23
CA THR A 22 -3.61 9.19 13.06
C THR A 22 -2.95 8.77 11.74
N ARG A 23 -1.61 8.79 11.65
CA ARG A 23 -0.89 8.36 10.45
C ARG A 23 -1.10 6.88 10.16
N ILE A 24 -1.07 6.04 11.21
CA ILE A 24 -1.31 4.60 11.07
C ILE A 24 -2.73 4.34 10.54
N LYS A 25 -3.74 5.03 11.07
CA LYS A 25 -5.12 4.91 10.59
C LYS A 25 -5.26 5.28 9.11
N ILE A 26 -4.62 6.38 8.68
CA ILE A 26 -4.64 6.79 7.27
C ILE A 26 -4.03 5.71 6.38
N ILE A 27 -2.84 5.21 6.74
CA ILE A 27 -2.16 4.15 5.98
C ILE A 27 -3.03 2.90 5.91
N LEU A 28 -3.60 2.48 7.04
CA LEU A 28 -4.41 1.26 7.13
C LEU A 28 -5.73 1.41 6.35
N ALA A 29 -6.36 2.59 6.39
CA ALA A 29 -7.53 2.90 5.58
C ALA A 29 -7.20 2.88 4.08
N THR A 30 -6.10 3.49 3.66
CA THR A 30 -5.64 3.46 2.27
C THR A 30 -5.40 2.03 1.78
N ILE A 31 -4.70 1.21 2.58
CA ILE A 31 -4.46 -0.20 2.24
C ILE A 31 -5.78 -0.96 2.14
N ALA A 32 -6.71 -0.76 3.08
CA ALA A 32 -8.02 -1.39 3.04
C ALA A 32 -8.82 -1.01 1.78
N ILE A 33 -8.76 0.26 1.37
CA ILE A 33 -9.39 0.74 0.11
C ILE A 33 -8.77 0.05 -1.10
N CYS A 34 -7.43 -0.02 -1.18
CA CYS A 34 -6.75 -0.72 -2.27
C CYS A 34 -7.12 -2.20 -2.33
N LEU A 35 -7.17 -2.89 -1.19
CA LEU A 35 -7.57 -4.29 -1.13
C LEU A 35 -9.04 -4.49 -1.52
N ALA A 36 -9.92 -3.59 -1.09
CA ALA A 36 -11.32 -3.62 -1.47
C ALA A 36 -11.50 -3.45 -2.98
N LEU A 37 -10.78 -2.51 -3.61
CA LEU A 37 -10.80 -2.31 -5.06
C LEU A 37 -10.37 -3.59 -5.80
N VAL A 38 -9.27 -4.22 -5.39
CA VAL A 38 -8.78 -5.45 -6.00
C VAL A 38 -9.77 -6.60 -5.79
N ALA A 39 -10.39 -6.69 -4.60
CA ALA A 39 -11.43 -7.69 -4.36
C ALA A 39 -12.62 -7.48 -5.30
N ILE A 40 -13.11 -6.25 -5.44
CA ILE A 40 -14.21 -5.91 -6.35
C ILE A 40 -13.87 -6.29 -7.80
N GLU A 41 -12.66 -5.92 -8.26
CA GLU A 41 -12.16 -6.29 -9.59
C GLU A 41 -12.20 -7.80 -9.83
N LYS A 42 -11.79 -8.59 -8.83
CA LYS A 42 -11.64 -10.04 -8.96
C LYS A 42 -12.95 -10.82 -8.83
N PHE A 43 -13.92 -10.30 -8.06
CA PHE A 43 -15.19 -11.00 -7.78
C PHE A 43 -16.35 -10.54 -8.66
N VAL A 44 -16.45 -9.25 -8.97
CA VAL A 44 -17.57 -8.68 -9.75
C VAL A 44 -17.12 -8.32 -11.16
N GLY A 45 -15.85 -7.93 -11.32
CA GLY A 45 -15.38 -7.28 -12.53
C GLY A 45 -15.86 -5.83 -12.61
N TRP A 46 -15.06 -4.97 -13.24
CA TRP A 46 -15.46 -3.59 -13.46
C TRP A 46 -16.35 -3.48 -14.69
N PRO A 47 -17.40 -2.65 -14.67
CA PRO A 47 -18.13 -2.30 -15.87
C PRO A 47 -17.23 -1.51 -16.82
N ASP A 48 -17.54 -1.53 -18.11
CA ASP A 48 -16.66 -1.01 -19.18
C ASP A 48 -16.16 0.43 -18.95
N TRP A 49 -16.96 1.27 -18.27
CA TRP A 49 -16.62 2.65 -17.94
C TRP A 49 -15.64 2.82 -16.77
N MET A 50 -15.38 1.77 -15.99
CA MET A 50 -14.40 1.72 -14.89
C MET A 50 -13.19 0.83 -15.20
N THR A 51 -13.16 0.18 -16.36
CA THR A 51 -12.02 -0.63 -16.80
C THR A 51 -10.87 0.27 -17.24
N ALA A 52 -9.71 0.13 -16.61
CA ALA A 52 -8.51 0.88 -17.00
C ALA A 52 -7.87 0.27 -18.27
N GLU A 53 -7.60 1.12 -19.27
CA GLU A 53 -6.86 0.69 -20.46
C GLU A 53 -5.36 0.56 -20.17
N ARG A 54 -4.75 -0.50 -20.71
CA ARG A 54 -3.29 -0.67 -20.65
C ARG A 54 -2.64 0.30 -21.62
N VAL A 55 -2.03 1.36 -21.09
CA VAL A 55 -1.21 2.27 -21.89
C VAL A 55 0.13 1.58 -22.20
N PRO A 56 0.49 1.37 -23.47
CA PRO A 56 1.78 0.81 -23.83
C PRO A 56 2.89 1.80 -23.47
N ILE A 57 3.82 1.36 -22.62
CA ILE A 57 5.02 2.14 -22.30
C ILE A 57 5.94 2.08 -23.51
N ARG A 58 6.09 3.19 -24.23
CA ARG A 58 7.08 3.34 -25.30
C ARG A 58 8.47 3.38 -24.65
N ARG A 59 9.20 2.26 -24.72
CA ARG A 59 10.62 2.21 -24.37
C ARG A 59 11.47 2.85 -25.46
#